data_AF-A0A420HFM1-F1
#
_entry.id   AF-A0A420HFM1-F1
#
_cell.length_a   1.000
_cell.length_b   1.000
_cell.length_c   1.000
_cell.angle_alpha   90.00
_cell.angle_beta   90.00
_cell.angle_gamma   90.00
#
_symmetry.space_group_name_H-M   'P 1'
#
loop_
_entity.id
_entity.type
_entity.pdbx_description
1 polymer ?
#
loop_
_entity_poly.entity_id
_entity_poly.type
_entity_poly.pdbx_seq_one_letter_code
_entity_poly.pdbx_strand_id
1 'polypeptide(L)'
;MDRLAPTLTPELCISTRSLRDFLRVSRGIDDGIIQHLNSLLTQSKSDFNPSSSSLIRLSRSGSKHLPSRTCQKFTQQVVFPSWNSRDKILQYCKSVATNMVTNESNPLLGNDDQIEVVDDHLDPYSTRSSPTQTEAQMLSDVLRLENRVEDIIRNRTWEVICERCDLNSKCWKNNFSEWKRQQGESDEL
;
A
#
# COMPACT_ATOMS: atom_id res chain seq x y z
N MET A 1 23.19 9.68 -3.81
CA MET A 1 22.28 10.01 -2.70
C MET A 1 21.52 8.75 -2.38
N ASP A 2 22.12 7.91 -1.55
CA ASP A 2 21.53 6.65 -1.11
C ASP A 2 20.24 6.98 -0.35
N ARG A 3 19.11 6.52 -0.90
CA ARG A 3 17.86 6.50 -0.14
C ARG A 3 18.07 5.43 0.94
N LEU A 4 18.44 5.84 2.16
CA LEU A 4 18.35 4.96 3.33
C LEU A 4 16.91 4.43 3.36
N ALA A 5 16.73 3.17 2.98
CA ALA A 5 15.47 2.49 3.24
C ALA A 5 15.29 2.51 4.76
N PRO A 6 14.16 3.03 5.28
CA PRO A 6 13.93 3.02 6.72
C PRO A 6 14.06 1.58 7.20
N THR A 7 14.95 1.35 8.18
CA THR A 7 15.13 0.02 8.77
C THR A 7 13.78 -0.41 9.35
N LEU A 8 13.20 -1.47 8.79
CA LEU A 8 11.93 -2.00 9.25
C LEU A 8 12.14 -2.55 10.67
N THR A 9 11.46 -1.94 11.64
CA THR A 9 11.47 -2.37 13.03
C THR A 9 10.14 -3.04 13.36
N PRO A 10 10.13 -4.09 14.21
CA PRO A 10 8.90 -4.73 14.65
C PRO A 10 7.91 -3.75 15.32
N GLU A 11 8.44 -2.71 15.99
CA GLU A 11 7.67 -1.63 16.63
C GLU A 11 6.70 -0.92 15.66
N LEU A 12 7.09 -0.79 14.39
CA LEU A 12 6.22 -0.23 13.35
C LEU A 12 4.95 -1.06 13.16
N CYS A 13 5.07 -2.39 13.27
CA CYS A 13 3.97 -3.33 13.07
C CYS A 13 3.14 -3.51 14.34
N ILE A 14 3.77 -3.55 15.52
CA ILE A 14 3.10 -3.67 16.82
C ILE A 14 2.15 -2.49 17.05
N SER A 15 2.62 -1.27 16.77
CA SER A 15 1.78 -0.09 16.85
C SER A 15 0.91 0.06 15.60
N THR A 16 -0.35 -0.41 15.66
CA THR A 16 -1.31 -0.30 14.55
C THR A 16 -1.52 1.15 14.08
N ARG A 17 -1.37 2.14 14.97
CA ARG A 17 -1.40 3.56 14.63
C ARG A 17 -0.19 3.95 13.77
N SER A 18 1.01 3.59 14.18
CA SER A 18 2.24 3.89 13.43
C SER A 18 2.21 3.25 12.04
N LEU A 19 1.74 2.01 11.92
CA LEU A 19 1.55 1.34 10.64
C LEU A 19 0.59 2.12 9.72
N ARG A 20 -0.57 2.52 10.23
CA ARG A 20 -1.56 3.30 9.46
C ARG A 20 -1.03 4.67 9.04
N ASP A 21 -0.36 5.37 9.94
CA ASP A 21 0.23 6.69 9.66
C ASP A 21 1.32 6.58 8.60
N PHE A 22 2.18 5.54 8.69
CA PHE A 22 3.18 5.23 7.67
C PHE A 22 2.53 4.98 6.30
N LEU A 23 1.53 4.09 6.23
CA LEU A 23 0.86 3.75 4.98
C LEU A 23 0.17 4.97 4.37
N ARG A 24 -0.47 5.82 5.18
CA ARG A 24 -1.06 7.08 4.74
C ARG A 24 -0.03 8.00 4.08
N VAL A 25 1.14 8.19 4.69
CA VAL A 25 2.20 9.04 4.10
C VAL A 25 2.76 8.40 2.83
N SER A 26 2.95 7.08 2.82
CA SER A 26 3.45 6.35 1.67
C SER A 26 2.52 6.42 0.44
N ARG A 27 1.22 6.69 0.64
CA ARG A 27 0.20 6.85 -0.42
C ARG A 27 0.23 8.22 -1.11
N GLY A 28 1.15 9.12 -0.74
CA GLY A 28 1.20 10.47 -1.32
C GLY A 28 1.29 10.52 -2.85
N ILE A 29 1.93 9.53 -3.49
CA ILE A 29 1.96 9.42 -4.96
C ILE A 29 0.57 9.10 -5.54
N ASP A 30 -0.20 8.25 -4.87
CA ASP A 30 -1.54 7.84 -5.31
C ASP A 30 -2.55 8.97 -5.08
N ASP A 31 -2.52 9.61 -3.90
CA ASP A 31 -3.40 10.73 -3.55
C ASP A 31 -3.18 11.94 -4.49
N GLY A 32 -1.95 12.13 -4.94
CA GLY A 32 -1.53 13.19 -5.86
C GLY A 32 -1.44 12.78 -7.33
N ILE A 33 -1.98 11.62 -7.73
CA ILE A 33 -1.70 11.02 -9.05
C ILE A 33 -2.03 11.96 -10.21
N ILE A 34 -3.16 12.67 -10.14
CA ILE A 34 -3.59 13.62 -11.19
C ILE A 34 -2.60 14.78 -11.28
N GLN A 35 -2.17 15.34 -10.14
CA GLN A 35 -1.20 16.44 -10.10
C GLN A 35 0.15 15.98 -10.68
N HIS A 36 0.61 14.78 -10.33
CA HIS A 36 1.84 14.21 -10.88
C HIS A 36 1.78 14.05 -12.41
N LEU A 37 0.69 13.47 -12.94
CA LEU A 37 0.50 13.29 -14.38
C LEU A 37 0.39 14.64 -15.13
N ASN A 38 -0.31 15.61 -14.55
CA ASN A 38 -0.41 16.96 -15.13
C ASN A 38 0.96 17.66 -15.17
N SER A 39 1.78 17.52 -14.12
CA SER A 39 3.16 18.05 -14.10
C SER A 39 4.02 17.44 -15.19
N LEU A 40 3.90 16.13 -15.45
CA LEU A 40 4.62 15.47 -16.54
C LEU A 40 4.18 15.99 -17.91
N LEU A 41 2.89 16.29 -18.08
CA LEU A 41 2.34 16.81 -19.33
C LEU A 41 2.81 18.25 -19.62
N THR A 42 2.97 19.08 -18.59
CA THR A 42 3.51 20.44 -18.74
C THR A 42 5.00 20.42 -19.07
N GLN A 43 5.77 19.54 -18.44
CA GLN A 43 7.21 19.37 -18.71
C GLN A 43 7.47 18.83 -20.12
N SER A 44 6.65 17.91 -20.62
CA SER A 44 6.82 17.38 -21.99
C SER A 44 6.50 18.40 -23.08
N LYS A 45 5.82 19.50 -22.75
CA LYS A 45 5.42 20.55 -23.69
C LYS A 45 6.35 21.77 -23.69
N SER A 46 7.23 21.91 -22.70
CA SER A 46 8.04 23.11 -22.52
C SER A 46 9.40 23.03 -23.21
N ASP A 47 9.44 23.24 -24.52
CA ASP A 47 10.55 23.97 -25.14
C ASP A 47 10.29 25.46 -24.87
N PHE A 48 10.58 25.90 -23.64
CA PHE A 48 10.30 27.26 -23.21
C PHE A 48 11.29 28.23 -23.86
N ASN A 49 10.87 28.91 -24.94
CA ASN A 49 11.61 30.03 -25.52
C ASN A 49 11.06 31.34 -24.93
N PRO A 50 11.84 32.10 -24.11
CA PRO A 50 11.37 33.32 -23.43
C PRO A 50 10.90 34.42 -24.40
N SER A 51 11.24 34.31 -25.68
CA SER A 51 10.84 35.21 -26.76
C SER A 51 9.37 35.04 -27.21
N SER A 52 8.69 33.97 -26.81
CA SER A 52 7.36 33.59 -27.35
C SER A 52 6.20 33.81 -26.37
N SER A 53 6.42 34.57 -25.29
CA SER A 53 5.49 34.69 -24.15
C SER A 53 4.13 35.35 -24.46
N SER A 54 3.93 35.91 -25.67
CA SER A 54 2.71 36.59 -26.09
C SER A 54 1.72 35.72 -26.88
N LEU A 55 2.10 34.50 -27.28
CA LEU A 55 1.24 33.62 -28.12
C LEU A 55 0.71 32.37 -27.39
N ILE A 56 1.15 32.11 -26.16
CA ILE A 56 0.73 30.94 -25.36
C ILE A 56 -0.60 31.21 -24.65
N ARG A 57 -1.67 31.52 -25.39
CA ARG A 57 -3.04 31.52 -24.83
C ARG A 57 -4.09 30.83 -25.70
N LEU A 58 -3.71 30.08 -26.74
CA LEU A 58 -4.68 29.52 -27.70
C LEU A 58 -4.46 28.08 -28.17
N SER A 59 -3.45 27.33 -27.71
CA SER A 59 -3.31 25.90 -28.06
C SER A 59 -4.19 24.99 -27.21
N ARG A 60 -5.51 25.19 -27.30
CA ARG A 60 -6.56 24.30 -26.76
C ARG A 60 -6.75 23.05 -27.66
N SER A 61 -5.65 22.51 -28.19
CA SER A 61 -5.62 21.32 -29.05
C SER A 61 -4.24 20.65 -28.99
N GLY A 62 -3.75 20.41 -27.77
CA GLY A 62 -2.65 19.48 -27.53
C GLY A 62 -3.22 18.23 -26.87
N SER A 63 -2.77 17.05 -27.28
CA SER A 63 -3.18 15.76 -26.69
C SER A 63 -3.32 15.87 -25.17
N LYS A 64 -4.49 15.45 -24.66
CA LYS A 64 -4.73 15.26 -23.22
C LYS A 64 -3.94 14.09 -22.67
N HIS A 65 -3.44 13.22 -23.55
CA HIS A 65 -2.70 12.03 -23.21
C HIS A 65 -1.21 12.31 -23.16
N LEU A 66 -0.55 11.70 -22.19
CA LEU A 66 0.90 11.70 -22.04
C LEU A 66 1.53 10.80 -23.12
N PRO A 67 2.74 11.12 -23.61
CA PRO A 67 3.49 10.21 -24.48
C PRO A 67 3.69 8.85 -23.80
N SER A 68 3.47 7.76 -24.54
CA SER A 68 3.56 6.38 -24.02
C SER A 68 4.86 6.09 -23.26
N ARG A 69 6.00 6.55 -23.78
CA ARG A 69 7.32 6.41 -23.12
C ARG A 69 7.39 7.12 -21.76
N THR A 70 6.79 8.31 -21.63
CA THR A 70 6.75 9.07 -20.37
C THR A 70 5.89 8.34 -19.34
N CYS A 71 4.74 7.83 -19.76
CA CYS A 71 3.88 7.00 -18.93
C CYS A 71 4.57 5.74 -18.44
N GLN A 72 5.20 4.99 -19.35
CA GLN A 72 5.94 3.78 -18.98
C GLN A 72 7.07 4.08 -18.00
N LYS A 73 7.83 5.16 -18.23
CA LYS A 73 8.87 5.58 -17.30
C LYS A 73 8.31 5.92 -15.92
N PHE A 74 7.22 6.69 -15.88
CA PHE A 74 6.57 7.07 -14.62
C PHE A 74 6.03 5.85 -13.86
N THR A 75 5.36 4.92 -14.53
CA THR A 75 4.84 3.71 -13.88
C THR A 75 5.96 2.83 -13.35
N GLN A 76 6.98 2.53 -14.18
CA GLN A 76 8.07 1.64 -13.84
C GLN A 76 9.05 2.21 -12.80
N GLN A 77 9.25 3.54 -12.76
CA GLN A 77 10.27 4.16 -11.90
C GLN A 77 9.69 4.85 -10.66
N VAL A 78 8.38 5.14 -10.64
CA VAL A 78 7.75 5.87 -9.52
C VAL A 78 6.62 5.06 -8.90
N VAL A 79 5.62 4.68 -9.70
CA VAL A 79 4.39 4.05 -9.18
C VAL A 79 4.69 2.64 -8.64
N PHE A 80 5.26 1.75 -9.46
CA PHE A 80 5.51 0.37 -9.05
C PHE A 80 6.53 0.25 -7.91
N PRO A 81 7.66 0.99 -7.89
CA PRO A 81 8.54 0.98 -6.72
C PRO A 81 7.86 1.44 -5.42
N SER A 82 6.97 2.43 -5.49
CA SER A 82 6.19 2.89 -4.34
C SER A 82 5.23 1.80 -3.84
N TRP A 83 4.52 1.14 -4.75
CA TRP A 83 3.61 0.04 -4.44
C TRP A 83 4.35 -1.15 -3.83
N ASN A 84 5.49 -1.52 -4.41
CA ASN A 84 6.34 -2.60 -3.91
C ASN A 84 6.89 -2.32 -2.51
N SER A 85 7.27 -1.07 -2.23
CA SER A 85 7.74 -0.67 -0.90
C SER A 85 6.65 -0.88 0.16
N ARG A 86 5.37 -0.59 -0.18
CA ARG A 86 4.23 -0.85 0.71
C ARG A 86 3.95 -2.35 0.86
N ASP A 87 4.04 -3.12 -0.22
CA ASP A 87 3.87 -4.59 -0.17
C ASP A 87 4.90 -5.24 0.76
N LYS A 88 6.17 -4.85 0.67
CA LYS A 88 7.22 -5.34 1.57
C LYS A 88 6.91 -5.09 3.04
N ILE A 89 6.35 -3.92 3.36
CA ILE A 89 6.00 -3.55 4.73
C ILE A 89 4.81 -4.36 5.23
N LEU A 90 3.78 -4.51 4.41
CA LEU A 90 2.62 -5.35 4.75
C LEU A 90 3.01 -6.83 4.91
N GLN A 91 3.89 -7.34 4.05
CA GLN A 91 4.44 -8.69 4.15
C GLN A 91 5.30 -8.87 5.41
N TYR A 92 6.16 -7.90 5.71
CA TYR A 92 6.96 -7.90 6.93
C TYR A 92 6.07 -7.89 8.19
N CYS A 93 5.07 -7.01 8.24
CA CYS A 93 4.15 -6.99 9.39
C CYS A 93 3.30 -8.26 9.50
N LYS A 94 3.02 -8.94 8.38
CA LYS A 94 2.38 -10.26 8.39
C LYS A 94 3.28 -11.32 9.03
N SER A 95 4.59 -11.34 8.73
CA SER A 95 5.51 -12.28 9.37
C SER A 95 5.67 -12.00 10.86
N VAL A 96 5.73 -10.72 11.26
CA VAL A 96 5.71 -10.30 12.67
C VAL A 96 4.46 -10.82 13.39
N ALA A 97 3.27 -10.65 12.79
CA ALA A 97 2.02 -11.15 13.36
C ALA A 97 2.02 -12.68 13.53
N THR A 98 2.50 -13.43 12.53
CA THR A 98 2.62 -14.89 12.63
C THR A 98 3.57 -15.31 13.77
N ASN A 99 4.71 -14.62 13.92
CA ASN A 99 5.68 -14.90 14.97
C ASN A 99 5.12 -14.64 16.38
N MET A 100 4.27 -13.63 16.55
CA MET A 100 3.59 -13.37 17.83
C MET A 100 2.67 -14.52 18.22
N VAL A 101 1.85 -15.01 17.28
CA VAL A 101 0.96 -16.15 17.51
C VAL A 101 1.75 -17.40 17.90
N THR A 102 2.85 -17.71 17.21
CA THR A 102 3.68 -18.88 17.55
C THR A 102 4.35 -18.77 18.92
N ASN A 103 4.75 -17.57 19.35
CA ASN A 103 5.34 -17.37 20.68
C ASN A 103 4.30 -17.50 21.80
N GLU A 104 3.07 -17.02 21.58
CA GLU A 104 1.93 -17.24 22.50
C GLU A 104 1.55 -18.73 22.60
N SER A 105 1.80 -19.50 21.53
CA SER A 105 1.46 -20.93 21.42
C SER A 105 2.46 -21.87 22.10
N ASN A 106 3.54 -21.35 22.72
CA ASN A 106 4.53 -22.14 23.44
C ASN A 106 4.44 -21.92 24.97
N PRO A 107 3.34 -22.36 25.62
CA PRO A 107 3.26 -22.37 27.07
C PRO A 107 4.11 -23.53 27.59
N LEU A 108 5.38 -23.25 27.91
CA LEU A 108 6.09 -24.10 28.84
C LEU A 108 5.32 -24.04 30.18
N LEU A 109 4.64 -25.13 30.51
CA LEU A 109 4.24 -25.57 31.85
C LEU A 109 4.33 -24.48 32.95
N GLY A 110 3.19 -23.89 33.30
CA GLY A 110 3.13 -22.95 34.42
C GLY A 110 1.71 -22.59 34.83
N ASN A 111 1.17 -23.41 35.74
CA ASN A 111 0.10 -23.13 36.72
C ASN A 111 -1.34 -22.96 36.22
N ASP A 112 -2.10 -24.05 36.33
CA ASP A 112 -3.34 -24.16 37.13
C ASP A 112 -4.20 -22.88 37.30
N ASP A 113 -4.64 -22.27 36.20
CA ASP A 113 -5.79 -21.37 36.24
C ASP A 113 -7.06 -22.22 36.10
N GLN A 114 -7.73 -22.37 37.23
CA GLN A 114 -9.03 -23.01 37.37
C GLN A 114 -9.98 -22.43 36.32
N ILE A 115 -10.35 -23.25 35.34
CA ILE A 115 -11.50 -22.98 34.50
C ILE A 115 -12.72 -23.08 35.43
N GLU A 116 -13.14 -21.95 35.98
CA GLU A 116 -14.42 -21.85 36.68
C GLU A 116 -15.51 -22.12 35.64
N VAL A 117 -16.05 -23.34 35.67
CA VAL A 117 -17.21 -23.73 34.86
C VAL A 117 -18.41 -22.97 35.40
N VAL A 118 -18.63 -21.77 34.89
CA VAL A 118 -19.86 -21.01 35.13
C VAL A 118 -20.97 -21.73 34.39
N ASP A 119 -21.95 -22.22 35.13
CA ASP A 119 -23.17 -22.81 34.58
C ASP A 119 -23.99 -21.71 33.89
N ASP A 120 -23.92 -21.68 32.55
CA ASP A 120 -24.63 -20.73 31.67
C ASP A 120 -26.16 -20.76 31.85
N HIS A 121 -26.70 -21.71 32.63
CA HIS A 121 -28.12 -21.81 32.93
C HIS A 121 -28.60 -20.85 34.03
N LEU A 122 -27.71 -20.22 34.81
CA LEU A 122 -28.10 -19.38 35.96
C LEU A 122 -28.11 -17.87 35.70
N ASP A 123 -27.50 -17.34 34.64
CA ASP A 123 -27.58 -15.91 34.35
C ASP A 123 -27.42 -15.57 32.86
N PRO A 124 -28.47 -15.08 32.16
CA PRO A 124 -28.35 -14.64 30.77
C PRO A 124 -27.42 -13.43 30.56
N TYR A 125 -26.85 -12.85 31.62
CA TYR A 125 -25.90 -11.73 31.56
C TYR A 125 -24.45 -12.08 31.93
N SER A 126 -24.13 -13.33 32.31
CA SER A 126 -22.76 -13.73 32.67
C SER A 126 -21.83 -13.97 31.47
N THR A 127 -22.36 -14.10 30.24
CA THR A 127 -21.61 -14.48 29.03
C THR A 127 -20.83 -13.34 28.34
N ARG A 128 -20.58 -12.22 29.01
CA ARG A 128 -19.82 -11.10 28.43
C ARG A 128 -18.36 -11.01 28.89
N SER A 129 -17.72 -12.13 29.22
CA SER A 129 -16.27 -12.23 29.06
C SER A 129 -15.96 -12.61 27.61
N SER A 130 -16.17 -11.68 26.67
CA SER A 130 -15.62 -11.86 25.32
C SER A 130 -14.10 -12.02 25.48
N PRO A 131 -13.48 -13.07 24.91
CA PRO A 131 -12.04 -13.22 24.99
C PRO A 131 -11.40 -11.94 24.46
N THR A 132 -10.64 -11.26 25.33
CA THR A 132 -9.94 -10.03 24.98
C THR A 132 -9.09 -10.35 23.75
N GLN A 133 -9.36 -9.67 22.62
CA GLN A 133 -8.65 -9.92 21.37
C GLN A 133 -7.13 -9.81 21.62
N THR A 134 -6.35 -10.80 21.20
CA THR A 134 -4.88 -10.73 21.39
C THR A 134 -4.28 -9.67 20.47
N GLU A 135 -3.14 -9.09 20.83
CA GLU A 135 -2.48 -8.08 19.99
C GLU A 135 -2.18 -8.61 18.59
N ALA A 136 -1.82 -9.89 18.49
CA ALA A 136 -1.60 -10.58 17.22
C ALA A 136 -2.88 -10.65 16.36
N GLN A 137 -4.03 -10.91 16.98
CA GLN A 137 -5.33 -10.91 16.30
C GLN A 137 -5.70 -9.50 15.82
N MET A 138 -5.51 -8.48 16.66
CA MET A 138 -5.75 -7.08 16.26
C MET A 138 -4.89 -6.69 15.06
N LEU A 139 -3.59 -7.02 15.09
CA LEU A 139 -2.66 -6.74 13.99
C LEU A 139 -3.08 -7.46 12.70
N SER A 140 -3.45 -8.73 12.79
CA SER A 140 -3.95 -9.51 11.64
C SER A 140 -5.17 -8.87 10.99
N ASP A 141 -6.13 -8.40 11.79
CA ASP A 141 -7.32 -7.71 11.28
C ASP A 141 -6.98 -6.39 10.60
N VAL A 142 -6.05 -5.61 11.18
CA VAL A 142 -5.57 -4.37 10.57
C VAL A 142 -4.90 -4.66 9.24
N LEU A 143 -4.01 -5.66 9.17
CA LEU A 143 -3.34 -6.03 7.92
C LEU A 143 -4.33 -6.48 6.84
N ARG A 144 -5.37 -7.23 7.20
CA ARG A 144 -6.43 -7.65 6.26
C ARG A 144 -7.16 -6.43 5.69
N LEU A 145 -7.48 -5.45 6.51
CA LEU A 145 -8.12 -4.21 6.07
C LEU A 145 -7.18 -3.38 5.19
N GLU A 146 -5.94 -3.18 5.61
CA GLU A 146 -4.96 -2.41 4.84
C GLU A 146 -4.68 -3.03 3.47
N ASN A 147 -4.61 -4.36 3.36
CA ASN A 147 -4.49 -5.04 2.07
C ASN A 147 -5.68 -4.75 1.14
N ARG A 148 -6.91 -4.67 1.67
CA ARG A 148 -8.09 -4.30 0.87
C ARG A 148 -8.04 -2.83 0.45
N VAL A 149 -7.63 -1.95 1.36
CA VAL A 149 -7.44 -0.52 1.06
C VAL A 149 -6.39 -0.33 -0.04
N GLU A 150 -5.28 -1.05 0.03
CA GLU A 150 -4.24 -1.04 -1.00
C GLU A 150 -4.76 -1.49 -2.37
N ASP A 151 -5.57 -2.56 -2.44
CA ASP A 151 -6.18 -3.02 -3.69
C ASP A 151 -7.09 -1.93 -4.31
N ILE A 152 -7.91 -1.26 -3.48
CA ILE A 152 -8.78 -0.17 -3.91
C ILE A 152 -7.97 1.02 -4.42
N ILE A 153 -6.94 1.44 -3.67
CA ILE A 153 -6.10 2.58 -4.04
C ILE A 153 -5.39 2.29 -5.36
N ARG A 154 -4.75 1.13 -5.50
CA ARG A 154 -4.05 0.75 -6.73
C ARG A 154 -4.98 0.69 -7.93
N ASN A 155 -6.20 0.17 -7.74
CA ASN A 155 -7.20 0.15 -8.79
C ASN A 155 -7.56 1.57 -9.26
N ARG A 156 -7.88 2.47 -8.33
CA ARG A 156 -8.21 3.88 -8.65
C ARG A 156 -7.04 4.62 -9.29
N THR A 157 -5.84 4.48 -8.76
CA THR A 157 -4.62 5.08 -9.35
C THR A 157 -4.42 4.58 -10.77
N TRP A 158 -4.60 3.27 -11.00
CA TRP A 158 -4.40 2.68 -12.32
C TRP A 158 -5.46 3.10 -13.34
N GLU A 159 -6.72 3.24 -12.94
CA GLU A 159 -7.79 3.78 -13.80
C GLU A 159 -7.42 5.17 -14.35
N VAL A 160 -6.91 6.05 -13.48
CA VAL A 160 -6.44 7.39 -13.89
C VAL A 160 -5.24 7.31 -14.82
N ILE A 161 -4.27 6.41 -14.53
CA ILE A 161 -3.12 6.21 -15.39
C ILE A 161 -3.55 5.72 -16.78
N CYS A 162 -4.46 4.74 -16.86
CA CYS A 162 -5.00 4.23 -18.12
C CYS A 162 -5.65 5.35 -18.95
N GLU A 163 -6.49 6.17 -18.33
CA GLU A 163 -7.15 7.30 -19.00
C GLU A 163 -6.13 8.29 -19.59
N ARG A 164 -5.07 8.62 -18.83
CA ARG A 164 -4.08 9.64 -19.24
C ARG A 164 -2.98 9.12 -20.14
N CYS A 165 -2.73 7.82 -20.12
CA CYS A 165 -1.65 7.18 -20.89
C CYS A 165 -2.14 6.45 -22.14
N ASP A 166 -3.46 6.47 -22.39
CA ASP A 166 -4.11 5.74 -23.49
C ASP A 166 -3.70 4.25 -23.49
N LEU A 167 -3.57 3.69 -22.28
CA LEU A 167 -3.25 2.28 -22.12
C LEU A 167 -4.57 1.51 -22.12
N ASN A 168 -4.64 0.47 -22.95
CA ASN A 168 -5.71 -0.51 -22.86
C ASN A 168 -5.85 -0.96 -21.40
N SER A 169 -7.09 -1.06 -20.92
CA SER A 169 -7.52 -1.29 -19.53
C SER A 169 -7.11 -2.67 -18.97
N LYS A 170 -5.85 -3.07 -19.13
CA LYS A 170 -5.30 -4.27 -18.52
C LYS A 170 -5.28 -4.08 -17.01
N CYS A 171 -5.57 -5.18 -16.29
CA CYS A 171 -5.52 -5.22 -14.84
C CYS A 171 -4.14 -4.75 -14.33
N TRP A 172 -4.12 -3.83 -13.37
CA TRP A 172 -2.89 -3.33 -12.75
C TRP A 172 -2.04 -4.47 -12.18
N LYS A 173 -2.70 -5.54 -11.68
CA LYS A 173 -2.05 -6.72 -11.10
C LYS A 173 -1.10 -7.41 -12.07
N ASN A 174 -1.49 -7.54 -13.34
CA ASN A 174 -0.66 -8.19 -14.35
C ASN A 174 0.57 -7.33 -14.70
N ASN A 175 0.37 -6.01 -14.87
CA ASN A 175 1.48 -5.11 -15.17
C ASN A 175 2.47 -5.02 -14.00
N PHE A 176 1.94 -5.00 -12.78
CA PHE A 176 2.75 -4.96 -11.56
C PHE A 176 3.49 -6.28 -11.33
N SER A 177 2.85 -7.43 -11.53
CA SER A 177 3.51 -8.74 -11.40
C SER A 177 4.59 -8.95 -12.46
N GLU A 178 4.33 -8.55 -13.72
CA GLU A 178 5.34 -8.56 -14.78
C GLU A 178 6.53 -7.68 -14.43
N TRP A 179 6.28 -6.49 -13.87
CA TRP A 179 7.34 -5.59 -13.39
C TRP A 179 8.15 -6.22 -12.25
N LYS A 180 7.51 -6.83 -11.24
CA LYS A 180 8.21 -7.53 -10.15
C LYS A 180 9.13 -8.63 -10.69
N ARG A 181 8.63 -9.43 -11.62
CA ARG A 181 9.42 -10.47 -12.31
C ARG A 181 10.62 -9.90 -13.06
N GLN A 182 10.47 -8.74 -13.71
CA GLN A 182 11.58 -8.05 -14.39
C GLN A 182 12.63 -7.51 -13.41
N GLN A 183 12.24 -7.16 -12.18
CA GLN A 183 13.17 -6.72 -11.13
C GLN A 183 13.86 -7.88 -10.40
N GLY A 184 13.56 -9.14 -10.74
CA GLY A 184 14.11 -10.32 -10.08
C GLY A 184 13.47 -10.64 -8.72
N GLU A 185 12.45 -9.87 -8.31
CA GLU A 185 11.61 -10.17 -7.14
C GLU A 185 10.54 -11.18 -7.56
N SER A 186 10.96 -12.43 -7.66
CA SER A 186 10.03 -13.56 -7.66
C SER A 186 9.48 -13.65 -6.24
N ASP A 187 8.16 -13.73 -6.07
CA ASP A 187 7.54 -14.01 -4.77
C ASP A 187 8.08 -15.37 -4.28
N GLU A 188 9.12 -15.33 -3.45
CA GLU A 188 9.70 -16.51 -2.80
C GLU A 188 8.68 -16.95 -1.75
N LEU A 189 7.99 -18.06 -2.08
CA LEU A 189 6.94 -18.69 -1.29
C LEU A 189 7.47 -19.28 0.01
#